data_AF-A0A3B3U4Y3-F1
#
_entry.id   AF-A0A3B3U4Y3-F1
#
_cell.length_a   1.000
_cell.length_b   1.000
_cell.length_c   1.000
_cell.angle_alpha   90.00
_cell.angle_beta   90.00
_cell.angle_gamma   90.00
#
_symmetry.space_group_name_H-M   'P 1'
#
loop_
_entity.id
_entity.type
_entity.pdbx_description
1 polymer ?
#
loop_
_entity_poly.entity_id
_entity_poly.type
_entity_poly.pdbx_seq_one_letter_code
_entity_poly.pdbx_strand_id
1 'polypeptide(L)'
;VCGPGEAERSVCTVSIGRPLDEVISITLVSSSLDCRKSMLRFNRRIILKVCCRHKDLTTRTNVLLVRQSVVTPGNGVVFTYRSKKNTKRNCDIQLFSPSGIFENPVTSNTSHTCRVLINAPPSVKIRIQALHIALPFNTTGAQSTYIMIRDMDALKTNVFNGQQLFLWHSSGNMAEVEFHGDYLNSKGTFRAEYSFLQTPQIWALWEDCEEKGRERQP
;
A
#
# COMPACT_ATOMS: atom_id res chain seq x y z
N VAL A 1 33.15 8.48 -15.24
CA VAL A 1 34.24 8.51 -14.24
C VAL A 1 33.66 9.11 -12.97
N CYS A 2 33.55 8.34 -11.89
CA CYS A 2 33.29 8.87 -10.55
C CYS A 2 34.43 8.38 -9.64
N GLY A 3 35.07 9.33 -8.97
CA GLY A 3 36.34 9.17 -8.26
C GLY A 3 36.27 8.37 -6.96
N PRO A 4 37.40 8.29 -6.23
CA PRO A 4 37.56 7.40 -5.10
C PRO A 4 36.90 8.00 -3.84
N GLY A 5 36.10 7.18 -3.15
CA GLY A 5 35.83 7.38 -1.72
C GLY A 5 34.45 7.88 -1.33
N GLU A 6 33.40 7.09 -1.54
CA GLU A 6 32.31 6.93 -0.57
C GLU A 6 31.51 5.67 -0.93
N ALA A 7 31.35 4.73 0.00
CA ALA A 7 30.60 3.51 -0.23
C ALA A 7 29.11 3.87 -0.41
N GLU A 8 28.62 3.85 -1.65
CA GLU A 8 27.25 4.19 -2.00
C GLU A 8 26.26 3.21 -1.34
N ARG A 9 25.51 3.71 -0.35
CA ARG A 9 24.52 2.94 0.40
C ARG A 9 23.24 2.80 -0.42
N SER A 10 23.12 1.73 -1.19
CA SER A 10 21.87 1.40 -1.88
C SER A 10 20.77 0.96 -0.89
N VAL A 11 19.57 1.50 -1.06
CA VAL A 11 18.38 1.18 -0.24
C VAL A 11 17.24 0.73 -1.14
N CYS A 12 16.83 -0.52 -0.99
CA CYS A 12 15.67 -1.09 -1.66
C CYS A 12 14.50 -1.21 -0.68
N THR A 13 13.28 -0.89 -1.11
CA THR A 13 12.07 -1.07 -0.31
C THR A 13 10.97 -1.73 -1.12
N VAL A 14 10.36 -2.77 -0.57
CA VAL A 14 9.25 -3.53 -1.16
C VAL A 14 8.09 -3.57 -0.17
N SER A 15 6.87 -3.38 -0.66
CA SER A 15 5.65 -3.52 0.12
C SER A 15 4.80 -4.67 -0.43
N ILE A 16 4.49 -5.64 0.41
CA ILE A 16 3.59 -6.76 0.11
C ILE A 16 2.34 -6.59 0.95
N GLY A 17 1.19 -6.56 0.29
CA GLY A 17 -0.10 -6.39 0.90
C GLY A 17 -1.02 -7.58 0.67
N ARG A 18 -1.78 -7.96 1.69
CA ARG A 18 -2.81 -9.00 1.65
C ARG A 18 -4.15 -8.46 2.17
N PRO A 19 -5.28 -9.09 1.82
CA PRO A 19 -6.58 -8.78 2.41
C PRO A 19 -6.56 -8.74 3.95
N LEU A 20 -7.48 -7.99 4.56
CA LEU A 20 -7.52 -7.78 6.01
C LEU A 20 -7.80 -9.04 6.83
N ASP A 21 -8.43 -10.03 6.20
CA ASP A 21 -8.64 -11.37 6.74
C ASP A 21 -7.44 -12.29 6.48
N GLU A 22 -6.25 -11.77 6.20
CA GLU A 22 -5.06 -12.58 5.99
C GLU A 22 -3.84 -12.04 6.77
N VAL A 23 -2.99 -12.95 7.23
CA VAL A 23 -1.67 -12.63 7.76
C VAL A 23 -0.59 -13.19 6.84
N ILE A 24 0.56 -12.52 6.79
CA ILE A 24 1.67 -12.89 5.92
C ILE A 24 2.67 -13.73 6.72
N SER A 25 2.88 -14.98 6.32
CA SER A 25 3.98 -15.81 6.79
C SER A 25 5.12 -15.76 5.78
N ILE A 26 6.34 -15.57 6.24
CA ILE A 26 7.54 -15.38 5.43
C ILE A 26 8.52 -16.48 5.80
N THR A 27 9.07 -17.15 4.79
CA THR A 27 10.12 -18.14 4.94
C THR A 27 11.35 -17.66 4.20
N LEU A 28 12.45 -17.50 4.94
CA LEU A 28 13.75 -17.12 4.37
C LEU A 28 14.33 -18.31 3.60
N VAL A 29 14.67 -18.11 2.33
CA VAL A 29 15.28 -19.15 1.47
C VAL A 29 16.79 -19.02 1.46
N SER A 30 17.31 -17.80 1.25
CA SER A 30 18.74 -17.52 1.31
C SER A 30 19.01 -16.08 1.74
N SER A 31 20.16 -15.85 2.36
CA SER A 31 20.64 -14.53 2.74
C SER A 31 22.16 -14.50 2.64
N SER A 32 22.69 -13.54 1.89
CA SER A 32 24.12 -13.23 1.85
C SER A 32 24.48 -11.97 2.66
N LEU A 33 23.55 -11.52 3.51
CA LEU A 33 23.65 -10.25 4.22
C LEU A 33 24.55 -10.35 5.46
N ASP A 34 25.52 -9.42 5.59
CA ASP A 34 26.29 -9.25 6.82
C ASP A 34 25.42 -8.58 7.89
N CYS A 35 25.13 -9.35 8.93
CA CYS A 35 24.30 -9.01 10.08
C CYS A 35 24.83 -7.82 10.91
N ARG A 36 26.06 -7.34 10.66
CA ARG A 36 26.61 -6.13 11.26
C ARG A 36 26.33 -4.85 10.46
N LYS A 37 26.23 -4.93 9.13
CA LYS A 37 26.16 -3.76 8.22
C LYS A 37 24.83 -3.62 7.47
N SER A 38 24.00 -4.66 7.45
CA SER A 38 22.72 -4.68 6.73
C SER A 38 21.53 -4.85 7.68
N MET A 39 20.40 -4.23 7.35
CA MET A 39 19.19 -4.24 8.18
C MET A 39 17.97 -4.53 7.30
N LEU A 40 17.23 -5.58 7.66
CA LEU A 40 15.85 -5.75 7.24
C LEU A 40 14.90 -5.17 8.30
N ARG A 41 13.88 -4.43 7.86
CA ARG A 41 12.76 -3.95 8.68
C ARG A 41 11.48 -4.60 8.19
N PHE A 42 10.62 -5.05 9.11
CA PHE A 42 9.34 -5.71 8.83
C PHE A 42 8.21 -4.91 9.46
N ASN A 43 7.58 -4.02 8.69
CA ASN A 43 6.47 -3.13 9.11
C ASN A 43 6.89 -1.80 9.79
N ARG A 44 5.97 -0.83 9.87
CA ARG A 44 6.16 0.51 10.44
C ARG A 44 6.38 0.48 11.96
N ARG A 45 5.79 -0.48 12.69
CA ARG A 45 5.86 -0.54 14.18
C ARG A 45 6.81 -1.58 14.76
N ILE A 46 7.26 -2.57 13.98
CA ILE A 46 8.18 -3.61 14.46
C ILE A 46 9.40 -3.62 13.54
N ILE A 47 10.60 -3.53 14.09
CA ILE A 47 11.84 -3.66 13.32
C ILE A 47 12.41 -5.03 13.65
N LEU A 48 12.32 -5.98 12.73
CA LEU A 48 12.84 -7.32 12.93
C LEU A 48 14.05 -7.53 12.03
N LYS A 49 15.25 -7.52 12.61
CA LYS A 49 16.50 -7.70 11.85
C LYS A 49 16.66 -9.18 11.48
N VAL A 50 16.11 -9.61 10.34
CA VAL A 50 16.34 -10.96 9.80
C VAL A 50 17.67 -10.95 9.07
N CYS A 51 18.57 -11.79 9.52
CA CYS A 51 19.98 -11.59 9.21
C CYS A 51 20.73 -12.92 9.07
N CYS A 52 20.52 -13.91 9.93
CA CYS A 52 21.45 -15.05 9.97
C CYS A 52 20.82 -16.43 10.26
N ARG A 53 19.50 -16.60 10.40
CA ARG A 53 18.90 -17.93 10.67
C ARG A 53 17.58 -18.16 9.93
N HIS A 54 17.44 -19.33 9.30
CA HIS A 54 16.19 -19.88 8.77
C HIS A 54 15.12 -19.83 9.86
N LYS A 55 14.28 -18.81 9.83
CA LYS A 55 13.18 -18.67 10.79
C LYS A 55 11.95 -18.24 10.02
N ASP A 56 10.91 -19.04 10.11
CA ASP A 56 9.59 -18.67 9.64
C ASP A 56 9.06 -17.53 10.51
N LEU A 57 8.70 -16.43 9.86
CA LEU A 57 8.13 -15.25 10.52
C LEU A 57 6.68 -15.13 10.09
N THR A 58 5.75 -15.11 11.04
CA THR A 58 4.37 -14.72 10.75
C THR A 58 4.14 -13.30 11.25
N THR A 59 3.75 -12.41 10.35
CA THR A 59 3.38 -11.04 10.70
C THR A 59 2.07 -11.03 11.47
N ARG A 60 1.89 -10.05 12.36
CA ARG A 60 0.59 -9.77 12.99
C ARG A 60 -0.33 -8.95 12.09
N THR A 61 0.18 -8.49 10.96
CA THR A 61 -0.47 -7.56 10.03
C THR A 61 -0.54 -8.16 8.65
N ASN A 62 -1.52 -7.72 7.88
CA ASN A 62 -1.74 -8.09 6.50
C ASN A 62 -0.88 -7.28 5.50
N VAL A 63 -0.07 -6.34 6.00
CA VAL A 63 0.92 -5.61 5.21
C VAL A 63 2.32 -5.90 5.74
N LEU A 64 3.23 -6.16 4.81
CA LEU A 64 4.64 -6.40 5.01
C LEU A 64 5.44 -5.35 4.24
N LEU A 65 6.17 -4.51 4.96
CA LEU A 65 7.19 -3.63 4.37
C LEU A 65 8.55 -4.28 4.58
N VAL A 66 9.29 -4.53 3.50
CA VAL A 66 10.66 -5.02 3.51
C VAL A 66 11.56 -3.88 3.05
N ARG A 67 12.49 -3.46 3.90
CA ARG A 67 13.53 -2.48 3.54
C ARG A 67 14.88 -3.16 3.67
N GLN A 68 15.69 -3.13 2.63
CA GLN A 68 17.07 -3.61 2.62
C GLN A 68 18.00 -2.43 2.38
N SER A 69 18.99 -2.24 3.26
CA SER A 69 20.10 -1.32 3.01
C SER A 69 21.39 -2.12 2.85
N VAL A 70 22.03 -2.01 1.69
CA VAL A 70 23.26 -2.75 1.36
C VAL A 70 24.46 -1.81 1.46
N VAL A 71 25.49 -2.26 2.17
CA VAL A 71 26.78 -1.56 2.33
C VAL A 71 27.91 -2.32 1.63
N THR A 72 27.72 -3.61 1.34
CA THR A 72 28.70 -4.49 0.69
C THR A 72 28.04 -5.31 -0.42
N PRO A 73 28.67 -5.48 -1.60
CA PRO A 73 28.14 -6.31 -2.69
C PRO A 73 27.84 -7.75 -2.24
N GLY A 74 26.74 -8.33 -2.72
CA GLY A 74 26.35 -9.71 -2.44
C GLY A 74 25.03 -10.09 -3.12
N ASN A 75 24.63 -11.36 -3.03
CA ASN A 75 23.43 -11.93 -3.66
C ASN A 75 22.09 -11.47 -3.01
N GLY A 76 22.15 -10.67 -1.95
CA GLY A 76 20.97 -10.08 -1.29
C GLY A 76 20.19 -11.08 -0.43
N VAL A 77 18.87 -10.98 -0.44
CA VAL A 77 17.95 -11.81 0.34
C VAL A 77 16.86 -12.37 -0.55
N VAL A 78 16.63 -13.68 -0.45
CA VAL A 78 15.51 -14.35 -1.09
C VAL A 78 14.60 -14.91 -0.01
N PHE A 79 13.32 -14.56 -0.07
CA PHE A 79 12.29 -15.09 0.81
C PHE A 79 11.05 -15.46 0.00
N THR A 80 10.29 -16.41 0.52
CA THR A 80 8.94 -16.72 0.04
C THR A 80 7.92 -16.20 1.05
N TYR A 81 6.73 -15.86 0.59
CA TYR A 81 5.63 -15.47 1.47
C TYR A 81 4.38 -16.30 1.20
N ARG A 82 3.58 -16.52 2.23
CA ARG A 82 2.31 -17.24 2.19
C ARG A 82 1.24 -16.45 2.96
N SER A 83 0.02 -16.54 2.48
CA SER A 83 -1.14 -15.98 3.16
C SER A 83 -1.84 -17.01 4.02
N LYS A 84 -2.13 -16.64 5.25
CA LYS A 84 -2.97 -17.43 6.15
C LYS A 84 -4.22 -16.66 6.51
N LYS A 85 -5.40 -17.25 6.28
CA LYS A 85 -6.67 -16.63 6.66
C LYS A 85 -6.78 -16.40 8.17
N ASN A 86 -7.32 -15.26 8.52
CA ASN A 86 -7.69 -14.78 9.84
C ASN A 86 -9.22 -14.81 9.90
N THR A 87 -9.79 -15.42 10.94
CA THR A 87 -11.22 -15.75 11.02
C THR A 87 -12.12 -14.55 11.37
N LYS A 88 -11.58 -13.34 11.47
CA LYS A 88 -12.35 -12.14 11.83
C LYS A 88 -13.05 -11.56 10.60
N ARG A 89 -14.38 -11.51 10.61
CA ARG A 89 -15.18 -10.82 9.59
C ARG A 89 -14.95 -9.31 9.69
N ASN A 90 -14.50 -8.70 8.59
CA ASN A 90 -14.37 -7.26 8.43
C ASN A 90 -14.93 -6.88 7.04
N CYS A 91 -15.73 -5.81 6.95
CA CYS A 91 -16.23 -5.29 5.67
C CYS A 91 -15.23 -4.35 4.99
N ASP A 92 -14.18 -3.94 5.71
CA ASP A 92 -13.10 -3.15 5.14
C ASP A 92 -12.45 -3.88 3.95
N ILE A 93 -12.12 -3.14 2.91
CA ILE A 93 -11.47 -3.64 1.69
C ILE A 93 -10.08 -3.02 1.62
N GLN A 94 -9.10 -3.78 1.16
CA GLN A 94 -7.74 -3.26 0.96
C GLN A 94 -7.22 -3.50 -0.45
N LEU A 95 -6.67 -2.45 -1.05
CA LEU A 95 -6.28 -2.37 -2.44
C LEU A 95 -4.78 -2.08 -2.56
N PHE A 96 -4.08 -2.89 -3.34
CA PHE A 96 -2.63 -2.82 -3.55
C PHE A 96 -2.23 -2.72 -5.02
N SER A 97 -3.15 -2.96 -5.95
CA SER A 97 -2.86 -2.90 -7.39
C SER A 97 -2.57 -1.47 -7.83
N PRO A 98 -1.71 -1.25 -8.85
CA PRO A 98 -1.35 0.09 -9.35
C PRO A 98 -2.53 0.95 -9.79
N SER A 99 -3.59 0.31 -10.26
CA SER A 99 -4.86 0.95 -10.55
C SER A 99 -5.99 -0.03 -10.30
N GLY A 100 -7.20 0.49 -10.23
CA GLY A 100 -8.39 -0.33 -10.14
C GLY A 100 -9.64 0.50 -9.93
N ILE A 101 -10.76 -0.20 -9.83
CA ILE A 101 -12.06 0.39 -9.55
C ILE A 101 -12.56 -0.19 -8.24
N PHE A 102 -13.16 0.64 -7.40
CA PHE A 102 -13.82 0.19 -6.19
C PHE A 102 -15.21 0.82 -6.04
N GLU A 103 -16.03 0.12 -5.27
CA GLU A 103 -17.38 0.55 -4.91
C GLU A 103 -17.48 0.65 -3.39
N ASN A 104 -18.52 1.30 -2.90
CA ASN A 104 -18.78 1.36 -1.46
C ASN A 104 -18.96 -0.06 -0.87
N PRO A 105 -18.23 -0.38 0.22
CA PRO A 105 -18.51 -1.56 1.02
C PRO A 105 -19.84 -1.40 1.78
N VAL A 106 -20.51 -2.52 2.03
CA VAL A 106 -21.78 -2.57 2.77
C VAL A 106 -21.61 -3.38 4.04
N THR A 107 -22.40 -3.05 5.06
CA THR A 107 -22.42 -3.76 6.34
C THR A 107 -23.83 -3.84 6.89
N SER A 108 -24.18 -4.98 7.47
CA SER A 108 -25.44 -5.15 8.19
C SER A 108 -25.36 -4.63 9.63
N ASN A 109 -24.18 -4.22 10.10
CA ASN A 109 -23.97 -3.69 11.44
C ASN A 109 -23.97 -2.16 11.42
N THR A 110 -25.01 -1.56 11.99
CA THR A 110 -25.21 -0.11 12.05
C THR A 110 -24.22 0.64 12.94
N SER A 111 -23.46 -0.07 13.79
CA SER A 111 -22.44 0.52 14.68
C SER A 111 -21.02 0.52 14.08
N HIS A 112 -20.83 -0.09 12.91
CA HIS A 112 -19.53 -0.22 12.27
C HIS A 112 -19.52 0.51 10.93
N THR A 113 -18.52 1.35 10.70
CA THR A 113 -18.27 1.94 9.39
C THR A 113 -17.31 1.04 8.60
N CYS A 114 -17.49 0.99 7.29
CA CYS A 114 -16.63 0.21 6.40
C CYS A 114 -15.71 1.14 5.62
N ARG A 115 -14.48 0.69 5.40
CA ARG A 115 -13.43 1.49 4.77
C ARG A 115 -12.83 0.78 3.58
N VAL A 116 -12.37 1.58 2.62
CA VAL A 116 -11.48 1.13 1.56
C VAL A 116 -10.10 1.70 1.84
N LEU A 117 -9.13 0.84 2.09
CA LEU A 117 -7.74 1.21 2.32
C LEU A 117 -6.95 1.01 1.03
N ILE A 118 -6.31 2.06 0.54
CA ILE A 118 -5.43 2.00 -0.64
C ILE A 118 -3.99 2.17 -0.16
N ASN A 119 -3.15 1.18 -0.48
CA ASN A 119 -1.76 1.16 -0.06
C ASN A 119 -0.86 1.07 -1.29
N ALA A 120 -0.27 2.21 -1.64
CA ALA A 120 0.73 2.30 -2.69
C ALA A 120 2.13 1.98 -2.15
N PRO A 121 3.10 1.63 -3.03
CA PRO A 121 4.50 1.54 -2.67
C PRO A 121 5.03 2.86 -2.08
N PRO A 122 6.14 2.81 -1.30
CA PRO A 122 6.77 4.02 -0.80
C PRO A 122 7.08 5.02 -1.92
N SER A 123 6.92 6.32 -1.62
CA SER A 123 7.17 7.42 -2.57
C SER A 123 6.21 7.52 -3.77
N VAL A 124 5.19 6.66 -3.83
CA VAL A 124 4.14 6.68 -4.85
C VAL A 124 2.91 7.38 -4.27
N LYS A 125 2.38 8.36 -5.01
CA LYS A 125 1.15 9.06 -4.62
C LYS A 125 -0.07 8.36 -5.22
N ILE A 126 -1.24 8.66 -4.69
CA ILE A 126 -2.52 8.05 -5.06
C ILE A 126 -3.42 9.14 -5.63
N ARG A 127 -4.11 8.81 -6.71
CA ARG A 127 -5.22 9.57 -7.29
C ARG A 127 -6.50 8.76 -7.13
N ILE A 128 -7.57 9.42 -6.74
CA ILE A 128 -8.92 8.84 -6.66
C ILE A 128 -9.86 9.74 -7.46
N GLN A 129 -10.57 9.18 -8.42
CA GLN A 129 -11.58 9.87 -9.21
C GLN A 129 -12.94 9.21 -8.98
N ALA A 130 -13.89 9.97 -8.44
CA ALA A 130 -15.27 9.51 -8.37
C ALA A 130 -15.85 9.45 -9.78
N LEU A 131 -16.38 8.28 -10.15
CA LEU A 131 -17.02 8.04 -11.44
C LEU A 131 -18.54 8.10 -11.35
N HIS A 132 -19.10 7.67 -10.21
CA HIS A 132 -20.53 7.63 -9.98
C HIS A 132 -20.85 7.82 -8.49
N ILE A 133 -21.83 8.67 -8.22
CA ILE A 133 -22.37 8.91 -6.88
C ILE A 133 -23.90 8.93 -7.00
N ALA A 134 -24.53 7.85 -6.57
CA ALA A 134 -25.97 7.76 -6.40
C ALA A 134 -26.30 7.81 -4.91
N LEU A 135 -26.86 8.94 -4.47
CA LEU A 135 -27.50 8.98 -3.17
C LEU A 135 -28.86 8.29 -3.28
N PRO A 136 -29.18 7.31 -2.42
CA PRO A 136 -30.53 6.79 -2.36
C PRO A 136 -31.50 7.87 -1.87
N PHE A 137 -32.65 7.85 -2.51
CA PHE A 137 -33.84 8.68 -2.36
C PHE A 137 -34.22 9.02 -0.90
N ASN A 138 -34.59 10.28 -0.67
CA ASN A 138 -35.46 10.77 0.41
C ASN A 138 -35.24 10.14 1.81
N THR A 139 -34.01 10.14 2.34
CA THR A 139 -33.79 9.74 3.73
C THR A 139 -33.95 10.93 4.67
N THR A 140 -35.12 10.99 5.30
CA THR A 140 -35.49 11.84 6.46
C THR A 140 -34.76 11.41 7.75
N GLY A 141 -33.54 10.87 7.64
CA GLY A 141 -32.78 10.27 8.73
C GLY A 141 -31.79 11.26 9.33
N ALA A 142 -31.68 11.27 10.66
CA ALA A 142 -30.83 12.19 11.45
C ALA A 142 -29.29 12.06 11.22
N GLN A 143 -28.84 11.14 10.36
CA GLN A 143 -27.42 10.87 10.11
C GLN A 143 -27.02 11.42 8.74
N SER A 144 -25.98 12.25 8.69
CA SER A 144 -25.46 12.80 7.44
C SER A 144 -24.82 11.69 6.59
N THR A 145 -25.20 11.62 5.31
CA THR A 145 -24.59 10.70 4.32
C THR A 145 -23.42 11.40 3.64
N TYR A 146 -22.21 10.86 3.82
CA TYR A 146 -20.97 11.44 3.29
C TYR A 146 -19.87 10.42 3.10
N ILE A 147 -18.85 10.81 2.33
CA ILE A 147 -17.63 10.06 2.10
C ILE A 147 -16.47 10.85 2.69
N MET A 148 -15.65 10.20 3.50
CA MET A 148 -14.47 10.81 4.10
C MET A 148 -13.22 10.15 3.52
N ILE A 149 -12.34 10.94 2.92
CA ILE A 149 -11.03 10.47 2.44
C ILE A 149 -9.95 11.04 3.35
N ARG A 150 -9.15 10.16 3.95
CA ARG A 150 -8.04 10.49 4.82
C ARG A 150 -6.71 10.09 4.17
N ASP A 151 -5.83 11.06 3.97
CA ASP A 151 -4.42 10.78 3.73
C ASP A 151 -3.78 10.33 5.05
N MET A 152 -3.35 9.07 5.10
CA MET A 152 -2.87 8.46 6.34
C MET A 152 -1.45 8.90 6.72
N ASP A 153 -0.68 9.44 5.77
CA ASP A 153 0.67 9.93 6.04
C ASP A 153 0.67 11.41 6.41
N ALA A 154 -0.12 12.22 5.72
CA ALA A 154 -0.26 13.65 6.00
C ALA A 154 -1.31 13.95 7.08
N LEU A 155 -2.07 12.93 7.52
CA LEU A 155 -3.21 13.07 8.44
C LEU A 155 -4.24 14.12 7.97
N LYS A 156 -4.34 14.32 6.65
CA LYS A 156 -5.26 15.27 6.03
C LYS A 156 -6.57 14.57 5.71
N THR A 157 -7.68 15.18 6.12
CA THR A 157 -9.02 14.65 5.88
C THR A 157 -9.80 15.56 4.94
N ASN A 158 -10.43 14.96 3.94
CA ASN A 158 -11.35 15.60 3.00
C ASN A 158 -12.72 14.92 3.13
N VAL A 159 -13.77 15.72 3.31
CA VAL A 159 -15.14 15.23 3.41
C VAL A 159 -15.90 15.64 2.16
N PHE A 160 -16.56 14.68 1.53
CA PHE A 160 -17.35 14.85 0.31
C PHE A 160 -18.81 14.52 0.59
N ASN A 161 -19.66 15.51 0.38
CA ASN A 161 -21.10 15.44 0.60
C ASN A 161 -21.83 15.67 -0.73
N GLY A 162 -23.02 15.10 -0.88
CA GLY A 162 -23.83 15.28 -2.10
C GLY A 162 -23.40 14.36 -3.25
N GLN A 163 -23.84 14.72 -4.47
CA GLN A 163 -23.65 13.92 -5.68
C GLN A 163 -22.52 14.43 -6.60
N GLN A 164 -21.78 15.45 -6.16
CA GLN A 164 -20.74 16.04 -6.99
C GLN A 164 -19.54 15.11 -7.11
N LEU A 165 -19.21 14.74 -8.34
CA LEU A 165 -17.99 13.99 -8.64
C LEU A 165 -16.77 14.81 -8.23
N PHE A 166 -15.76 14.13 -7.69
CA PHE A 166 -14.53 14.75 -7.23
C PHE A 166 -13.30 14.03 -7.77
N LEU A 167 -12.21 14.77 -7.79
CA LEU A 167 -10.86 14.28 -8.02
C LEU A 167 -10.03 14.58 -6.77
N TRP A 168 -9.42 13.54 -6.20
CA TRP A 168 -8.60 13.65 -5.00
C TRP A 168 -7.19 13.12 -5.24
N HIS A 169 -6.21 13.78 -4.65
CA HIS A 169 -4.80 13.41 -4.71
C HIS A 169 -4.23 13.30 -3.31
N SER A 170 -3.48 12.23 -3.05
CA SER A 170 -2.73 12.09 -1.81
C SER A 170 -1.42 12.87 -1.86
N SER A 171 -0.97 13.28 -0.68
CA SER A 171 0.40 13.67 -0.41
C SER A 171 1.27 12.44 -0.13
N GLY A 172 0.71 11.42 0.52
CA GLY A 172 1.38 10.18 0.91
C GLY A 172 1.12 8.97 0.01
N ASN A 173 1.51 7.79 0.49
CA ASN A 173 1.32 6.52 -0.20
C ASN A 173 0.20 5.65 0.40
N MET A 174 -0.59 6.21 1.31
CA MET A 174 -1.71 5.52 1.95
C MET A 174 -2.93 6.44 2.04
N ALA A 175 -4.08 5.92 1.60
CA ALA A 175 -5.37 6.58 1.68
C ALA A 175 -6.41 5.67 2.34
N GLU A 176 -7.25 6.23 3.20
CA GLU A 176 -8.40 5.57 3.80
C GLU A 176 -9.66 6.29 3.33
N VAL A 177 -10.59 5.55 2.72
CA VAL A 177 -11.90 6.05 2.27
C VAL A 177 -12.96 5.43 3.16
N GLU A 178 -13.59 6.24 4.01
CA GLU A 178 -14.65 5.84 4.93
C GLU A 178 -16.02 6.29 4.41
N PHE A 179 -17.01 5.40 4.54
CA PHE A 179 -18.37 5.61 4.07
C PHE A 179 -19.33 5.72 5.25
N HIS A 180 -20.23 6.71 5.20
CA HIS A 180 -21.23 6.96 6.23
C HIS A 180 -22.63 7.05 5.66
N GLY A 181 -23.62 6.83 6.53
CA GLY A 181 -25.03 6.90 6.17
C GLY A 181 -25.40 5.85 5.13
N ASP A 182 -26.13 6.29 4.11
CA ASP A 182 -26.78 5.36 3.18
C ASP A 182 -25.82 4.59 2.26
N TYR A 183 -24.56 5.03 2.14
CA TYR A 183 -23.53 4.29 1.41
C TYR A 183 -23.25 2.92 2.02
N LEU A 184 -23.56 2.68 3.29
CA LEU A 184 -23.35 1.38 3.95
C LEU A 184 -24.49 0.39 3.69
N ASN A 185 -25.63 0.85 3.17
CA ASN A 185 -26.87 0.06 3.05
C ASN A 185 -27.00 -0.65 1.71
N SER A 186 -26.55 -0.02 0.62
CA SER A 186 -26.70 -0.54 -0.74
C SER A 186 -25.41 -0.40 -1.55
N LYS A 187 -24.96 -1.52 -2.13
CA LYS A 187 -23.74 -1.59 -2.91
C LYS A 187 -23.91 -0.89 -4.26
N GLY A 188 -22.86 -0.23 -4.75
CA GLY A 188 -22.86 0.44 -6.06
C GLY A 188 -23.45 1.86 -6.04
N THR A 189 -23.81 2.37 -4.85
CA THR A 189 -24.19 3.79 -4.64
C THR A 189 -22.99 4.72 -4.81
N PHE A 190 -21.78 4.21 -4.71
CA PHE A 190 -20.55 4.92 -5.06
C PHE A 190 -19.65 4.05 -5.92
N ARG A 191 -19.03 4.64 -6.93
CA ARG A 191 -17.98 4.00 -7.73
C ARG A 191 -16.86 4.99 -8.02
N ALA A 192 -15.63 4.56 -7.81
CA ALA A 192 -14.44 5.35 -8.10
C ALA A 192 -13.36 4.51 -8.77
N GLU A 193 -12.58 5.19 -9.60
CA GLU A 193 -11.29 4.70 -10.07
C GLU A 193 -10.18 5.25 -9.17
N TYR A 194 -9.19 4.41 -8.89
CA TYR A 194 -7.96 4.84 -8.26
C TYR A 194 -6.75 4.45 -9.10
N SER A 195 -5.70 5.25 -9.00
CA SER A 195 -4.43 5.00 -9.67
C SER A 195 -3.25 5.50 -8.85
N PHE A 196 -2.13 4.80 -8.96
CA PHE A 196 -0.85 5.24 -8.47
C PHE A 196 -0.27 6.25 -9.43
N LEU A 197 0.08 7.43 -8.92
CA LEU A 197 0.75 8.45 -9.68
C LEU A 197 2.24 8.11 -9.72
N GLN A 198 2.75 7.81 -10.92
CA GLN A 198 4.19 7.69 -11.13
C GLN A 198 4.87 9.02 -10.77
N THR A 199 5.84 8.97 -9.86
CA THR A 199 6.76 10.07 -9.66
C THR A 199 7.69 10.15 -10.87
N PRO A 200 7.93 11.34 -11.48
CA PRO A 200 8.71 11.47 -12.72
C PRO A 200 10.21 11.09 -12.64
N GLN A 201 10.69 10.43 -11.58
CA GLN A 201 12.14 10.32 -11.31
C GLN A 201 12.75 8.92 -11.49
N ILE A 202 11.98 7.90 -11.91
CA ILE A 202 12.53 6.53 -12.06
C ILE A 202 12.52 6.03 -13.51
N TRP A 203 11.63 6.53 -14.37
CA TRP A 203 11.66 6.16 -15.80
C TRP A 203 12.91 6.69 -16.52
N ALA A 204 13.42 7.88 -16.13
CA ALA A 204 14.67 8.43 -16.65
C ALA A 204 15.93 7.67 -16.20
N LEU A 205 15.85 6.81 -15.17
CA LEU A 205 16.97 6.00 -14.69
C LEU A 205 16.90 4.53 -15.14
N TRP A 206 15.72 4.04 -15.54
CA TRP A 206 15.57 2.69 -16.10
C TRP A 206 16.08 2.63 -17.55
N GLU A 207 15.78 3.64 -18.38
CA GLU A 207 16.27 3.69 -19.77
C GLU A 207 17.80 3.81 -19.83
N ASP A 208 18.43 4.59 -18.92
CA ASP A 208 19.90 4.72 -18.84
C ASP A 208 20.61 3.43 -18.37
N CYS A 209 19.91 2.55 -17.62
CA CYS A 209 20.42 1.23 -17.24
C CYS A 209 20.34 0.20 -18.38
N GLU A 210 19.28 0.26 -19.20
CA GLU A 210 19.11 -0.66 -20.33
C GLU A 210 20.09 -0.34 -21.47
N GLU A 211 20.40 0.94 -21.68
CA GLU A 211 21.33 1.39 -22.72
C GLU A 211 22.80 1.10 -22.34
N LYS A 212 23.18 1.30 -21.07
CA LYS A 212 24.54 0.95 -20.56
C LYS A 212 24.79 -0.56 -20.41
N GLY A 213 23.74 -1.38 -20.43
CA GLY A 213 23.85 -2.84 -20.42
C GLY A 213 24.20 -3.44 -21.78
N ARG A 214 23.95 -2.72 -22.89
CA ARG A 214 24.16 -3.21 -24.26
C ARG A 214 25.56 -2.94 -24.81
N GLU A 215 26.30 -1.98 -24.23
CA GLU A 215 27.69 -1.65 -24.62
C GLU A 215 28.77 -2.46 -23.88
N ARG A 216 28.40 -3.43 -23.04
CA ARG A 216 29.34 -4.35 -22.37
C ARG A 216 29.02 -5.80 -22.63
N GLN A 217 29.05 -6.19 -23.90
CA GLN A 217 29.32 -7.57 -24.28
C GLN A 217 30.46 -7.55 -25.31
N PRO A 218 31.61 -8.21 -25.03
CA PRO A 218 32.66 -8.41 -26.02
C PRO A 218 32.20 -9.38 -27.12
#